data_AF-A0A7E5W0Z2-F1
#
_entry.id   AF-A0A7E5W0Z2-F1
#
_cell.length_a   1.000
_cell.length_b   1.000
_cell.length_c   1.000
_cell.angle_alpha   90.00
_cell.angle_beta   90.00
_cell.angle_gamma   90.00
#
_symmetry.space_group_name_H-M   'P 1'
#
loop_
_entity.id
_entity.type
_entity.pdbx_description
1 polymer ?
#
loop_
_entity_poly.entity_id
_entity_poly.type
_entity_poly.pdbx_seq_one_letter_code
_entity_poly.pdbx_strand_id
1 'polypeptide(L)'
;MDINNPHNQSYWFVLREDQSNVIFSSNNFTIQNPQITGPEARYIVDTRESRPYNIQVNETPVVVQETASETCDKEINKIKSDDNFWNRNKIKLLLTLCLDNRFRNLTKDKTLWDEIAVHLGTTSYECSNKYRNLRRTYIRLLKKKRLGKEIKWVHYNICEEVFKECKSLPPSVLEPWEEHKVRRLLTLYIENLPKFRSPDCLQKDIWRDIATQLETTDYNCYHKFKNLKRAYFNRKERSRESGKPIKWQYFHYLERIFYNYNPNIGHWDKVKTRLLLDGYMQIADKFRNPRYQKKELWKEISLSVGESPNDCNKKFRNLKQTYIRLKMKADSGRCMIKWRYYKDFDAIYSAQTVYKNSHDGSPEQTCKTQEEDYVKQLLTFYVENKERFRDPLVKKKTVWRVLAPKIGLSSEECDRKFRNLKQTYIRLAEKKRETGKNNNWPYYSYFEKIFDESRGLANTCNQSLDNMTLTELKRVMHEVQDRKDKDKFETLVRAVEESNNIQKERNRILQALLDKK
;
A
#
# COMPACT_ATOMS: atom_id res chain seq x y z
N MET A 1 51.43 -39.00 0.80
CA MET A 1 52.44 -38.37 1.68
C MET A 1 53.20 -37.43 0.76
N ASP A 2 53.09 -36.10 0.77
CA ASP A 2 52.78 -35.07 1.79
C ASP A 2 52.01 -33.92 1.08
N ILE A 3 50.92 -33.34 1.56
CA ILE A 3 50.73 -32.36 2.66
C ILE A 3 51.70 -31.16 2.61
N ASN A 4 51.30 -30.07 1.93
CA ASN A 4 51.28 -28.70 2.46
C ASN A 4 51.05 -27.65 1.36
N ASN A 5 49.88 -27.01 1.34
CA ASN A 5 49.74 -25.67 0.76
C ASN A 5 48.56 -24.92 1.41
N PRO A 6 48.78 -23.93 2.29
CA PRO A 6 47.69 -23.14 2.85
C PRO A 6 47.37 -21.98 1.91
N HIS A 7 46.27 -22.10 1.18
CA HIS A 7 45.66 -20.97 0.47
C HIS A 7 45.00 -20.01 1.48
N ASN A 8 45.69 -18.90 1.75
CA ASN A 8 45.11 -17.70 2.35
C ASN A 8 44.08 -17.08 1.38
N GLN A 9 42.80 -17.41 1.56
CA GLN A 9 41.70 -16.65 0.94
C GLN A 9 41.19 -15.59 1.92
N SER A 10 41.72 -14.38 1.77
CA SER A 10 41.24 -13.17 2.43
C SER A 10 39.85 -12.80 1.89
N TYR A 11 38.80 -13.25 2.57
CA TYR A 11 37.41 -12.82 2.29
C TYR A 11 37.20 -11.38 2.76
N TRP A 12 37.21 -10.44 1.82
CA TRP A 12 36.76 -9.07 2.03
C TRP A 12 35.23 -9.04 2.13
N PHE A 13 34.69 -8.89 3.34
CA PHE A 13 33.28 -8.53 3.53
C PHE A 13 33.14 -7.01 3.47
N VAL A 14 32.58 -6.50 2.37
CA VAL A 14 32.06 -5.14 2.28
C VAL A 14 30.80 -5.04 3.14
N LEU A 15 30.92 -4.42 4.32
CA LEU A 15 29.78 -3.90 5.06
C LEU A 15 29.17 -2.76 4.24
N ARG A 16 28.04 -3.01 3.56
CA ARG A 16 27.21 -1.91 3.06
C ARG A 16 26.55 -1.25 4.27
N GLU A 17 27.05 -0.08 4.65
CA GLU A 17 26.32 0.87 5.48
C GLU A 17 25.08 1.33 4.72
N ASP A 18 23.94 1.16 5.38
CA ASP A 18 22.61 1.43 4.85
C ASP A 18 22.38 2.96 4.89
N GLN A 19 22.68 3.67 3.79
CA GLN A 19 22.33 5.09 3.61
C GLN A 19 20.82 5.25 3.29
N SER A 20 19.95 4.79 4.18
CA SER A 20 18.50 4.95 4.00
C SER A 20 17.85 5.67 5.16
N ASN A 21 18.18 6.96 5.32
CA ASN A 21 17.43 7.91 6.14
C ASN A 21 17.59 9.35 5.61
N VAL A 22 17.17 9.62 4.38
CA VAL A 22 16.75 10.97 3.96
C VAL A 22 15.63 10.83 2.94
N ILE A 23 14.36 10.83 3.38
CA ILE A 23 13.24 11.38 2.59
C ILE A 23 12.24 12.01 3.57
N PHE A 24 11.93 13.27 3.30
CA PHE A 24 10.94 14.13 3.96
C PHE A 24 9.58 13.44 4.17
N SER A 25 9.04 13.56 5.39
CA SER A 25 7.64 13.26 5.66
C SER A 25 6.78 14.48 5.34
N SER A 26 6.13 14.46 4.18
CA SER A 26 4.94 15.27 3.92
C SER A 26 3.89 14.31 3.37
N ASN A 27 2.92 13.95 4.22
CA ASN A 27 1.59 13.45 3.84
C ASN A 27 0.73 13.25 5.10
N ASN A 28 0.10 14.34 5.53
CA ASN A 28 -1.18 14.28 6.25
C ASN A 28 -2.27 13.98 5.21
N PHE A 29 -2.80 12.76 5.20
CA PHE A 29 -4.07 12.45 4.55
C PHE A 29 -5.12 12.22 5.63
N THR A 30 -5.82 13.29 5.99
CA THR A 30 -7.15 13.23 6.61
C THR A 30 -8.13 12.77 5.54
N ILE A 31 -8.71 11.58 5.73
CA ILE A 31 -9.82 11.11 4.91
C ILE A 31 -11.07 11.86 5.37
N GLN A 32 -11.51 12.86 4.59
CA GLN A 32 -12.82 13.47 4.76
C GLN A 32 -13.90 12.48 4.27
N ASN A 33 -14.85 12.16 5.14
CA ASN A 33 -16.11 11.52 4.76
C ASN A 33 -16.98 12.54 4.00
N PRO A 34 -17.73 12.13 2.96
CA PRO A 34 -18.62 13.03 2.24
C PRO A 34 -19.85 13.36 3.10
N GLN A 35 -20.11 14.66 3.27
CA GLN A 35 -21.33 15.15 3.88
C GLN A 35 -22.54 14.90 2.95
N ILE A 36 -23.57 14.31 3.54
CA ILE A 36 -24.91 14.18 2.98
C ILE A 36 -25.57 15.56 3.09
N THR A 37 -25.93 16.15 1.95
CA THR A 37 -26.73 17.39 1.88
C THR A 37 -28.21 17.02 1.80
N GLY A 38 -28.95 17.33 2.85
CA GLY A 38 -30.42 17.33 2.90
C GLY A 38 -30.89 18.62 3.57
N PRO A 39 -31.87 19.36 3.03
CA PRO A 39 -32.28 20.65 3.55
C PRO A 39 -33.50 20.50 4.46
N GLU A 40 -33.38 20.75 5.76
CA GLU A 40 -34.57 20.94 6.61
C GLU A 40 -34.44 22.16 7.53
N ALA A 41 -35.30 23.12 7.21
CA ALA A 41 -36.14 23.93 8.07
C ALA A 41 -35.58 24.49 9.39
N ARG A 42 -35.48 25.82 9.35
CA ARG A 42 -35.47 26.77 10.47
C ARG A 42 -36.51 26.43 11.54
N TYR A 43 -36.08 26.42 12.80
CA TYR A 43 -36.89 26.94 13.90
C TYR A 43 -36.05 27.87 14.76
N ILE A 44 -36.58 29.08 14.91
CA ILE A 44 -36.13 30.15 15.80
C ILE A 44 -36.86 29.91 17.12
N VAL A 45 -36.14 29.77 18.23
CA VAL A 45 -36.69 30.04 19.56
C VAL A 45 -35.69 30.93 20.29
N ASP A 46 -36.16 32.15 20.49
CA ASP A 46 -35.55 33.23 21.22
C ASP A 46 -35.78 33.00 22.72
N THR A 47 -34.72 32.96 23.53
CA THR A 47 -34.84 33.22 24.97
C THR A 47 -33.65 34.04 25.44
N ARG A 48 -33.97 35.29 25.75
CA ARG A 48 -33.20 36.24 26.54
C ARG A 48 -32.81 35.61 27.88
N GLU A 49 -31.56 35.79 28.30
CA GLU A 49 -31.27 36.53 29.53
C GLU A 49 -29.80 36.91 29.63
N SER A 50 -29.58 38.08 30.21
CA SER A 50 -28.36 38.85 30.21
C SER A 50 -27.69 38.72 31.57
N ARG A 51 -26.38 38.46 31.61
CA ARG A 51 -25.33 39.31 32.25
C ARG A 51 -24.04 38.53 32.56
N PRO A 52 -22.91 39.26 32.71
CA PRO A 52 -21.60 38.79 32.27
C PRO A 52 -20.65 38.53 33.45
N TYR A 53 -19.82 37.49 33.35
CA TYR A 53 -18.53 37.44 34.02
C TYR A 53 -17.50 36.80 33.11
N ASN A 54 -16.66 37.67 32.54
CA ASN A 54 -15.35 37.31 32.01
C ASN A 54 -14.46 36.91 33.19
N ILE A 55 -13.74 35.78 33.04
CA ILE A 55 -12.33 35.54 33.36
C ILE A 55 -12.18 34.01 33.35
N GLN A 56 -11.69 33.48 32.24
CA GLN A 56 -11.23 32.10 32.16
C GLN A 56 -9.72 32.14 31.90
N VAL A 57 -8.99 31.92 32.99
CA VAL A 57 -7.57 31.56 32.99
C VAL A 57 -7.50 30.15 32.41
N ASN A 58 -6.97 30.01 31.20
CA ASN A 58 -6.55 28.72 30.68
C ASN A 58 -5.02 28.64 30.75
N GLU A 59 -4.58 27.81 31.69
CA GLU A 59 -3.27 27.21 31.70
C GLU A 59 -3.07 26.26 30.51
N THR A 60 -1.78 25.98 30.27
CA THR A 60 -1.13 24.90 29.50
C THR A 60 -0.46 25.36 28.19
N PRO A 61 0.59 24.66 27.74
CA PRO A 61 1.75 24.17 28.50
C PRO A 61 3.08 24.61 27.87
N VAL A 62 4.11 24.59 28.69
CA VAL A 62 5.51 24.77 28.32
C VAL A 62 5.98 23.70 27.33
N VAL A 63 6.47 24.09 26.15
CA VAL A 63 7.59 23.42 25.47
C VAL A 63 8.44 24.46 24.71
N VAL A 64 9.56 24.82 25.35
CA VAL A 64 10.94 24.84 24.84
C VAL A 64 11.16 25.08 23.34
N GLN A 65 11.73 26.26 23.10
CA GLN A 65 12.53 26.63 21.93
C GLN A 65 13.68 25.65 21.68
N GLU A 66 13.84 25.19 20.44
CA GLU A 66 15.17 24.99 19.86
C GLU A 66 15.44 26.15 18.89
N THR A 67 16.47 26.92 19.21
CA THR A 67 17.04 27.99 18.39
C THR A 67 17.77 27.39 17.19
N ALA A 68 17.42 27.82 15.97
CA ALA A 68 18.26 27.64 14.78
C ALA A 68 18.74 29.01 14.30
N SER A 69 19.98 29.33 14.65
CA SER A 69 20.82 30.27 13.91
C SER A 69 21.53 29.41 12.86
N GLU A 70 21.04 29.36 11.62
CA GLU A 70 21.65 28.59 10.54
C GLU A 70 21.72 29.41 9.26
N THR A 71 22.70 30.30 9.18
CA THR A 71 23.17 30.81 7.87
C THR A 71 24.68 31.00 7.77
N CYS A 72 25.47 30.67 8.81
CA CYS A 72 26.94 30.60 8.73
C CYS A 72 27.51 29.16 8.68
N ASP A 73 26.65 28.13 8.67
CA ASP A 73 27.08 26.72 8.84
C ASP A 73 27.30 25.91 7.54
N LYS A 74 26.99 26.45 6.36
CA LYS A 74 26.98 25.65 5.12
C LYS A 74 28.36 25.32 4.55
N GLU A 75 29.38 26.13 4.81
CA GLU A 75 30.76 25.82 4.36
C GLU A 75 31.54 24.96 5.36
N ILE A 76 31.26 25.08 6.66
CA ILE A 76 31.86 24.21 7.70
C ILE A 76 31.23 22.80 7.68
N ASN A 77 29.94 22.67 7.34
CA ASN A 77 29.26 21.37 7.32
C ASN A 77 29.68 20.43 6.18
N LYS A 78 30.28 20.94 5.10
CA LYS A 78 30.77 20.10 4.00
C LYS A 78 32.10 19.42 4.31
N ILE A 79 32.91 20.00 5.20
CA ILE A 79 34.13 19.38 5.73
C ILE A 79 33.79 18.41 6.89
N LYS A 80 32.75 18.70 7.69
CA LYS A 80 32.28 17.82 8.78
C LYS A 80 31.58 16.53 8.32
N SER A 81 31.05 16.44 7.09
CA SER A 81 30.31 15.24 6.66
C SER A 81 31.20 14.01 6.44
N ASP A 82 32.48 14.22 6.12
CA ASP A 82 33.45 13.12 5.94
C ASP A 82 34.03 12.62 7.28
N ASP A 83 33.98 13.43 8.35
CA ASP A 83 34.45 13.06 9.71
C ASP A 83 33.46 12.23 10.54
N ASN A 84 32.24 12.03 10.01
CA ASN A 84 31.21 11.20 10.63
C ASN A 84 31.42 9.69 10.45
N PHE A 85 32.54 9.30 9.87
CA PHE A 85 32.92 7.90 9.74
C PHE A 85 33.33 7.30 11.11
N TRP A 86 32.52 6.36 11.60
CA TRP A 86 32.79 5.64 12.84
C TRP A 86 33.76 4.47 12.60
N ASN A 87 35.05 4.79 12.53
CA ASN A 87 36.10 3.78 12.39
C ASN A 87 36.23 2.89 13.65
N ARG A 88 36.97 1.78 13.50
CA ARG A 88 37.20 0.78 14.56
C ARG A 88 37.78 1.40 15.85
N ASN A 89 38.69 2.35 15.74
CA ASN A 89 39.34 2.99 16.88
C ASN A 89 38.39 3.95 17.60
N LYS A 90 37.61 4.73 16.85
CA LYS A 90 36.59 5.65 17.36
C LYS A 90 35.48 4.89 18.12
N ILE A 91 35.05 3.74 17.60
CA ILE A 91 34.12 2.85 18.31
C ILE A 91 34.76 2.26 19.57
N LYS A 92 36.02 1.82 19.50
CA LYS A 92 36.74 1.28 20.67
C LYS A 92 36.87 2.34 21.75
N LEU A 93 37.27 3.57 21.39
CA LEU A 93 37.41 4.69 22.30
C LEU A 93 36.07 5.07 22.95
N LEU A 94 34.98 5.17 22.17
CA LEU A 94 33.64 5.39 22.69
C LEU A 94 33.27 4.36 23.77
N LEU A 95 33.49 3.08 23.50
CA LEU A 95 33.17 2.00 24.43
C LEU A 95 34.09 1.99 25.66
N THR A 96 35.38 2.31 25.49
CA THR A 96 36.33 2.44 26.60
C THR A 96 35.95 3.60 27.53
N LEU A 97 35.60 4.76 26.98
CA LEU A 97 35.14 5.91 27.77
C LEU A 97 33.88 5.55 28.57
N CYS A 98 32.95 4.78 27.98
CA CYS A 98 31.77 4.29 28.69
C CYS A 98 32.08 3.31 29.83
N LEU A 99 33.24 2.63 29.82
CA LEU A 99 33.66 1.70 30.88
C LEU A 99 34.32 2.39 32.06
N ASP A 100 34.96 3.54 31.83
CA ASP A 100 35.61 4.30 32.89
C ASP A 100 34.57 4.68 33.97
N ASN A 101 34.92 4.49 35.24
CA ASN A 101 34.00 4.57 36.38
C ASN A 101 33.31 5.94 36.48
N ARG A 102 33.92 6.99 35.92
CA ARG A 102 33.34 8.32 35.77
C ARG A 102 32.02 8.34 34.99
N PHE A 103 31.78 7.34 34.13
CA PHE A 103 30.66 7.33 33.18
C PHE A 103 29.60 6.26 33.48
N ARG A 104 29.65 5.53 34.60
CA ARG A 104 28.73 4.39 34.87
C ARG A 104 27.23 4.72 34.85
N ASN A 105 26.82 5.99 34.98
CA ASN A 105 25.43 6.42 35.01
C ASN A 105 24.93 7.06 33.68
N LEU A 106 25.30 6.48 32.52
CA LEU A 106 25.01 6.99 31.17
C LEU A 106 23.53 7.24 30.82
N THR A 107 22.58 6.62 31.53
CA THR A 107 21.16 6.67 31.17
C THR A 107 20.45 7.95 31.60
N LYS A 108 21.06 8.79 32.43
CA LYS A 108 20.38 9.96 33.02
C LYS A 108 21.05 11.30 32.76
N ASP A 109 22.30 11.32 32.30
CA ASP A 109 23.07 12.56 32.27
C ASP A 109 23.43 12.98 30.84
N LYS A 110 22.85 14.11 30.42
CA LYS A 110 23.11 14.72 29.11
C LYS A 110 24.55 15.21 29.01
N THR A 111 25.12 15.67 30.14
CA THR A 111 26.47 16.24 30.22
C THR A 111 27.56 15.22 29.92
N LEU A 112 27.36 13.95 30.29
CA LEU A 112 28.30 12.86 29.98
C LEU A 112 28.50 12.65 28.48
N TRP A 113 27.44 12.81 27.68
CA TRP A 113 27.56 12.68 26.23
C TRP A 113 28.32 13.85 25.62
N ASP A 114 28.26 15.03 26.23
CA ASP A 114 29.02 16.21 25.80
C ASP A 114 30.53 16.01 26.08
N GLU A 115 30.90 15.46 27.24
CA GLU A 115 32.31 15.13 27.55
C GLU A 115 32.87 14.04 26.62
N ILE A 116 32.11 12.96 26.40
CA ILE A 116 32.50 11.88 25.48
C ILE A 116 32.65 12.42 24.04
N ALA A 117 31.75 13.32 23.64
CA ALA A 117 31.77 13.95 22.33
C ALA A 117 33.02 14.82 22.11
N VAL A 118 33.46 15.57 23.12
CA VAL A 118 34.72 16.34 23.10
C VAL A 118 35.91 15.40 22.87
N HIS A 119 35.97 14.26 23.57
CA HIS A 119 37.07 13.30 23.39
C HIS A 119 37.07 12.59 22.03
N LEU A 120 35.90 12.41 21.42
CA LEU A 120 35.76 11.71 20.13
C LEU A 120 35.78 12.66 18.92
N GLY A 121 35.75 13.98 19.14
CA GLY A 121 35.59 14.97 18.09
C GLY A 121 34.27 14.79 17.32
N THR A 122 33.16 14.54 18.02
CA THR A 122 31.82 14.43 17.40
C THR A 122 30.79 15.24 18.18
N THR A 123 29.52 15.15 17.80
CA THR A 123 28.42 15.65 18.64
C THR A 123 27.98 14.62 19.69
N SER A 124 27.40 15.08 20.80
CA SER A 124 26.84 14.23 21.86
C SER A 124 25.67 13.38 21.37
N TYR A 125 24.87 13.92 20.44
CA TYR A 125 23.80 13.18 19.77
C TYR A 125 24.33 11.98 18.98
N GLU A 126 25.40 12.16 18.19
CA GLU A 126 26.01 11.07 17.42
C GLU A 126 26.60 9.98 18.31
N CYS A 127 27.28 10.37 19.40
CA CYS A 127 27.77 9.42 20.40
C CYS A 127 26.63 8.59 21.01
N SER A 128 25.57 9.26 21.48
CA SER A 128 24.39 8.61 22.07
C SER A 128 23.70 7.68 21.07
N ASN A 129 23.54 8.13 19.82
CA ASN A 129 22.93 7.33 18.76
C ASN A 129 23.80 6.11 18.40
N LYS A 130 25.11 6.29 18.25
CA LYS A 130 26.05 5.19 17.98
C LYS A 130 26.06 4.18 19.12
N TYR A 131 26.10 4.63 20.37
CA TYR A 131 26.03 3.78 21.55
C TYR A 131 24.74 2.94 21.57
N ARG A 132 23.57 3.54 21.33
CA ARG A 132 22.28 2.81 21.21
C ARG A 132 22.33 1.77 20.09
N ASN A 133 22.96 2.09 18.96
CA ASN A 133 23.09 1.16 17.83
C ASN A 133 24.06 0.01 18.12
N LEU A 134 25.16 0.28 18.81
CA LEU A 134 26.10 -0.74 19.32
C LEU A 134 25.38 -1.66 20.31
N ARG A 135 24.61 -1.10 21.26
CA ARG A 135 23.80 -1.88 22.21
C ARG A 135 22.80 -2.79 21.51
N ARG A 136 22.05 -2.27 20.52
CA ARG A 136 21.12 -3.08 19.69
C ARG A 136 21.85 -4.20 18.93
N THR A 137 23.06 -3.92 18.45
CA THR A 137 23.89 -4.89 17.74
C THR A 137 24.42 -5.97 18.68
N TYR A 138 24.93 -5.57 19.84
CA TYR A 138 25.35 -6.46 20.91
C TYR A 138 24.21 -7.38 21.34
N ILE A 139 23.01 -6.86 21.61
CA ILE A 139 21.83 -7.68 21.94
C ILE A 139 21.53 -8.70 20.84
N ARG A 140 21.57 -8.31 19.56
CA ARG A 140 21.39 -9.24 18.43
C ARG A 140 22.45 -10.35 18.41
N LEU A 141 23.71 -10.01 18.71
CA LEU A 141 24.81 -10.99 18.76
C LEU A 141 24.74 -11.88 20.00
N LEU A 142 24.29 -11.33 21.14
CA LEU A 142 24.03 -12.09 22.36
C LEU A 142 22.96 -13.17 22.14
N LYS A 143 21.89 -12.84 21.40
CA LYS A 143 20.90 -13.84 20.95
C LYS A 143 21.52 -14.95 20.11
N LYS A 144 22.46 -14.61 19.22
CA LYS A 144 23.19 -15.61 18.41
C LYS A 144 24.13 -16.47 19.26
N LYS A 145 24.86 -15.87 20.21
CA LYS A 145 25.77 -16.59 21.13
C LYS A 145 24.99 -17.62 21.97
N ARG A 146 23.80 -17.28 22.45
CA ARG A 146 22.91 -18.22 23.18
C ARG A 146 22.41 -19.39 22.32
N LEU A 147 22.38 -19.24 20.99
CA LEU A 147 22.08 -20.31 20.05
C LEU A 147 23.33 -21.15 19.69
N GLY A 148 24.41 -21.03 20.45
CA GLY A 148 25.67 -21.73 20.20
C GLY A 148 26.46 -21.22 19.00
N LYS A 149 26.11 -20.06 18.43
CA LYS A 149 26.83 -19.50 17.28
C LYS A 149 28.04 -18.69 17.73
N GLU A 150 29.20 -18.98 17.15
CA GLU A 150 30.42 -18.20 17.34
C GLU A 150 30.25 -16.76 16.85
N ILE A 151 30.76 -15.78 17.61
CA ILE A 151 30.66 -14.35 17.29
C ILE A 151 32.04 -13.79 16.95
N LYS A 152 32.29 -13.54 15.66
CA LYS A 152 33.56 -12.95 15.17
C LYS A 152 33.55 -11.41 15.11
N TRP A 153 32.67 -10.75 15.86
CA TRP A 153 32.59 -9.29 15.85
C TRP A 153 33.67 -8.69 16.74
N VAL A 154 34.56 -7.89 16.15
CA VAL A 154 35.75 -7.34 16.80
C VAL A 154 35.44 -6.56 18.10
N HIS A 155 34.29 -5.88 18.15
CA HIS A 155 33.87 -5.10 19.33
C HIS A 155 33.05 -5.91 20.33
N TYR A 156 32.87 -7.21 20.12
CA TYR A 156 31.98 -8.03 20.95
C TYR A 156 32.41 -8.07 22.41
N ASN A 157 33.69 -8.35 22.69
CA ASN A 157 34.20 -8.47 24.06
C ASN A 157 34.07 -7.15 24.83
N ILE A 158 34.45 -6.02 24.21
CA ILE A 158 34.32 -4.72 24.88
C ILE A 158 32.84 -4.32 25.07
N CYS A 159 31.97 -4.63 24.10
CA CYS A 159 30.53 -4.46 24.28
C CYS A 159 29.95 -5.38 25.36
N GLU A 160 30.52 -6.58 25.54
CA GLU A 160 30.09 -7.53 26.56
C GLU A 160 30.34 -7.01 27.98
N GLU A 161 31.42 -6.25 28.17
CA GLU A 161 31.71 -5.54 29.42
C GLU A 161 30.85 -4.28 29.59
N VAL A 162 30.75 -3.45 28.55
CA VAL A 162 29.96 -2.20 28.57
C VAL A 162 28.48 -2.48 28.84
N PHE A 163 27.94 -3.52 28.20
CA PHE A 163 26.54 -3.89 28.27
C PHE A 163 26.32 -5.13 29.14
N LYS A 164 27.09 -5.29 30.22
CA LYS A 164 26.98 -6.46 31.11
C LYS A 164 25.58 -6.64 31.68
N GLU A 165 24.83 -5.56 31.87
CA GLU A 165 23.43 -5.59 32.32
C GLU A 165 22.53 -6.30 31.31
N CYS A 166 22.88 -6.27 30.02
CA CYS A 166 22.11 -6.98 28.99
C CYS A 166 22.21 -8.51 29.13
N LYS A 167 23.22 -9.06 29.83
CA LYS A 167 23.29 -10.50 30.14
C LYS A 167 22.19 -10.93 31.11
N SER A 168 21.81 -10.04 32.03
CA SER A 168 20.74 -10.25 33.02
C SER A 168 19.32 -10.03 32.48
N LEU A 169 19.19 -9.62 31.20
CA LEU A 169 17.87 -9.41 30.61
C LEU A 169 17.05 -10.71 30.65
N PRO A 170 15.75 -10.62 30.99
CA PRO A 170 14.89 -11.77 31.09
C PRO A 170 14.84 -12.53 29.75
N PRO A 171 14.71 -13.87 29.78
CA PRO A 171 14.65 -14.69 28.58
C PRO A 171 13.63 -14.18 27.56
N SER A 172 12.48 -13.67 27.99
CA SER A 172 11.41 -13.13 27.14
C SER A 172 11.82 -11.95 26.24
N VAL A 173 12.86 -11.18 26.62
CA VAL A 173 13.40 -10.08 25.80
C VAL A 173 14.40 -10.62 24.78
N LEU A 174 15.13 -11.67 25.15
CA LEU A 174 16.20 -12.25 24.35
C LEU A 174 15.74 -13.40 23.45
N GLU A 175 14.54 -13.93 23.69
CA GLU A 175 13.97 -15.05 22.95
C GLU A 175 13.91 -14.76 21.44
N PRO A 176 14.36 -15.70 20.59
CA PRO A 176 14.09 -15.68 19.17
C PRO A 176 12.58 -15.80 18.90
N TRP A 177 12.09 -15.11 17.89
CA TRP A 177 10.71 -15.31 17.43
C TRP A 177 10.61 -16.60 16.63
N GLU A 178 10.30 -17.69 17.31
CA GLU A 178 10.02 -18.98 16.69
C GLU A 178 8.81 -18.92 15.76
N GLU A 179 8.78 -19.80 14.76
CA GLU A 179 7.74 -19.78 13.73
C GLU A 179 6.34 -19.92 14.33
N HIS A 180 6.16 -20.83 15.29
CA HIS A 180 4.87 -21.05 15.94
C HIS A 180 4.41 -19.79 16.71
N LYS A 181 5.33 -19.12 17.41
CA LYS A 181 5.09 -17.86 18.14
C LYS A 181 4.73 -16.71 17.20
N VAL A 182 5.35 -16.65 16.01
CA VAL A 182 4.98 -15.68 14.96
C VAL A 182 3.58 -15.96 14.40
N ARG A 183 3.24 -17.22 14.14
CA ARG A 183 1.88 -17.59 13.69
C ARG A 183 0.86 -17.21 14.75
N ARG A 184 1.13 -17.50 16.03
CA ARG A 184 0.26 -17.12 17.15
C ARG A 184 0.07 -15.60 17.25
N LEU A 185 1.15 -14.81 17.13
CA LEU A 185 1.07 -13.34 17.08
C LEU A 185 0.14 -12.85 15.96
N LEU A 186 0.28 -13.39 14.76
CA LEU A 186 -0.55 -12.98 13.62
C LEU A 186 -2.02 -13.39 13.81
N THR A 187 -2.27 -14.57 14.38
CA THR A 187 -3.62 -15.03 14.74
C THR A 187 -4.25 -14.11 15.78
N LEU A 188 -3.56 -13.82 16.88
CA LEU A 188 -4.04 -12.91 17.94
C LEU A 188 -4.32 -11.50 17.41
N TYR A 189 -3.49 -11.01 16.49
CA TYR A 189 -3.72 -9.73 15.83
C TYR A 189 -5.02 -9.75 14.99
N ILE A 190 -5.28 -10.83 14.27
CA ILE A 190 -6.51 -11.01 13.47
C ILE A 190 -7.75 -11.10 14.36
N GLU A 191 -7.66 -11.82 15.49
CA GLU A 191 -8.74 -11.94 16.47
C GLU A 191 -9.09 -10.58 17.10
N ASN A 192 -8.09 -9.75 17.39
CA ASN A 192 -8.25 -8.42 17.98
C ASN A 192 -8.37 -7.30 16.94
N LEU A 193 -8.47 -7.63 15.67
CA LEU A 193 -8.51 -6.65 14.59
C LEU A 193 -9.75 -5.71 14.65
N PRO A 194 -10.93 -6.12 15.15
CA PRO A 194 -12.04 -5.18 15.38
C PRO A 194 -11.65 -4.11 16.40
N LYS A 195 -11.00 -4.52 17.49
CA LYS A 195 -10.51 -3.61 18.53
C LYS A 195 -9.45 -2.66 17.99
N PHE A 196 -8.52 -3.16 17.16
CA PHE A 196 -7.48 -2.31 16.53
C PHE A 196 -8.05 -1.23 15.59
N ARG A 197 -9.27 -1.44 15.08
CA ARG A 197 -9.97 -0.48 14.21
C ARG A 197 -10.98 0.39 14.96
N SER A 198 -11.36 0.01 16.17
CA SER A 198 -12.25 0.80 16.99
C SER A 198 -11.52 2.06 17.48
N PRO A 199 -12.09 3.26 17.31
CA PRO A 199 -11.53 4.48 17.89
C PRO A 199 -11.58 4.47 19.42
N ASP A 200 -12.48 3.68 20.02
CA ASP A 200 -12.69 3.61 21.47
C ASP A 200 -11.64 2.76 22.19
N CYS A 201 -10.76 2.07 21.45
CA CYS A 201 -9.74 1.19 22.00
C CYS A 201 -8.34 1.75 21.78
N LEU A 202 -7.57 1.91 22.84
CA LEU A 202 -6.16 2.25 22.74
C LEU A 202 -5.36 1.04 22.21
N GLN A 203 -4.69 1.20 21.07
CA GLN A 203 -3.89 0.12 20.47
C GLN A 203 -2.84 -0.45 21.44
N LYS A 204 -2.31 0.38 22.34
CA LYS A 204 -1.34 -0.03 23.36
C LYS A 204 -1.89 -1.12 24.29
N ASP A 205 -3.16 -1.04 24.68
CA ASP A 205 -3.76 -2.02 25.58
C ASP A 205 -3.99 -3.35 24.85
N ILE A 206 -4.40 -3.29 23.58
CA ILE A 206 -4.51 -4.49 22.74
C ILE A 206 -3.15 -5.19 22.58
N TRP A 207 -2.07 -4.43 22.36
CA TRP A 207 -0.73 -5.00 22.30
C TRP A 207 -0.29 -5.59 23.64
N ARG A 208 -0.69 -5.00 24.77
CA ARG A 208 -0.45 -5.54 26.11
C ARG A 208 -1.15 -6.88 26.29
N ASP A 209 -2.42 -7.00 25.91
CA ASP A 209 -3.17 -8.25 25.99
C ASP A 209 -2.54 -9.36 25.13
N ILE A 210 -2.14 -9.03 23.90
CA ILE A 210 -1.45 -9.96 23.00
C ILE A 210 -0.11 -10.39 23.60
N ALA A 211 0.63 -9.47 24.22
CA ALA A 211 1.92 -9.73 24.82
C ALA A 211 1.83 -10.65 26.04
N THR A 212 0.81 -10.45 26.89
CA THR A 212 0.51 -11.36 28.01
C THR A 212 0.28 -12.79 27.50
N GLN A 213 -0.48 -12.96 26.42
CA GLN A 213 -0.75 -14.27 25.83
C GLN A 213 0.46 -14.92 25.13
N LEU A 214 1.49 -14.15 24.81
CA LEU A 214 2.71 -14.61 24.14
C LEU A 214 3.92 -14.66 25.08
N GLU A 215 3.72 -14.38 26.38
CA GLU A 215 4.76 -14.30 27.40
C GLU A 215 5.94 -13.41 26.95
N THR A 216 5.63 -12.26 26.36
CA THR A 216 6.63 -11.28 25.90
C THR A 216 6.17 -9.86 26.19
N THR A 217 6.90 -8.85 25.70
CA THR A 217 6.53 -7.45 25.87
C THR A 217 5.66 -6.94 24.72
N ASP A 218 4.74 -6.02 25.02
CA ASP A 218 3.91 -5.31 24.03
C ASP A 218 4.77 -4.65 22.95
N TYR A 219 5.88 -4.04 23.36
CA TYR A 219 6.90 -3.51 22.46
C TYR A 219 7.43 -4.56 21.49
N ASN A 220 7.79 -5.76 21.98
CA ASN A 220 8.31 -6.84 21.12
C ASN A 220 7.25 -7.32 20.12
N CYS A 221 6.00 -7.49 20.56
CA CYS A 221 4.87 -7.85 19.69
C CYS A 221 4.66 -6.82 18.58
N TYR A 222 4.53 -5.54 18.96
CA TYR A 222 4.35 -4.44 18.01
C TYR A 222 5.50 -4.36 17.01
N HIS A 223 6.75 -4.39 17.46
CA HIS A 223 7.92 -4.30 16.58
C HIS A 223 8.05 -5.51 15.66
N LYS A 224 7.76 -6.72 16.15
CA LYS A 224 7.74 -7.91 15.32
C LYS A 224 6.69 -7.80 14.23
N PHE A 225 5.48 -7.38 14.58
CA PHE A 225 4.40 -7.15 13.62
C PHE A 225 4.75 -6.06 12.60
N LYS A 226 5.30 -4.92 13.04
CA LYS A 226 5.77 -3.83 12.17
C LYS A 226 6.79 -4.33 11.15
N ASN A 227 7.73 -5.17 11.57
CA ASN A 227 8.73 -5.77 10.68
C ASN A 227 8.10 -6.77 9.69
N LEU A 228 7.13 -7.59 10.12
CA LEU A 228 6.37 -8.49 9.25
C LEU A 228 5.57 -7.71 8.22
N LYS A 229 4.91 -6.62 8.62
CA LYS A 229 4.20 -5.68 7.74
C LYS A 229 5.13 -5.09 6.68
N ARG A 230 6.31 -4.58 7.07
CA ARG A 230 7.31 -4.06 6.12
C ARG A 230 7.78 -5.15 5.13
N ALA A 231 8.09 -6.34 5.65
CA ALA A 231 8.51 -7.47 4.82
C ALA A 231 7.43 -7.91 3.81
N TYR A 232 6.16 -7.87 4.22
CA TYR A 232 5.02 -8.14 3.34
C TYR A 232 4.94 -7.17 2.17
N PHE A 233 4.96 -5.86 2.44
CA PHE A 233 4.88 -4.85 1.36
C PHE A 233 6.08 -4.93 0.43
N ASN A 234 7.29 -5.13 0.96
CA ASN A 234 8.49 -5.30 0.13
C ASN A 234 8.45 -6.56 -0.75
N ARG A 235 7.81 -7.64 -0.28
CA ARG A 235 7.60 -8.86 -1.09
C ARG A 235 6.49 -8.66 -2.11
N LYS A 236 5.44 -7.91 -1.74
CA LYS A 236 4.34 -7.56 -2.63
C LYS A 236 4.82 -6.73 -3.81
N GLU A 237 5.66 -5.74 -3.57
CA GLU A 237 6.21 -4.90 -4.64
C GLU A 237 7.10 -5.72 -5.58
N ARG A 238 8.04 -6.50 -5.04
CA ARG A 238 8.86 -7.43 -5.85
C ARG A 238 8.05 -8.44 -6.67
N SER A 239 6.90 -8.88 -6.16
CA SER A 239 5.99 -9.78 -6.89
C SER A 239 5.28 -9.07 -8.03
N ARG A 240 4.92 -7.79 -7.87
CA ARG A 240 4.35 -6.97 -8.96
C ARG A 240 5.35 -6.76 -10.08
N GLU A 241 6.61 -6.48 -9.73
CA GLU A 241 7.71 -6.30 -10.70
C GLU A 241 8.04 -7.61 -11.42
N SER A 242 8.17 -8.71 -10.67
CA SER A 242 8.60 -10.00 -11.26
C SER A 242 7.45 -10.83 -11.86
N GLY A 243 6.20 -10.52 -11.54
CA GLY A 243 5.03 -11.35 -11.86
C GLY A 243 4.98 -12.72 -11.16
N LYS A 244 5.97 -13.04 -10.31
CA LYS A 244 6.05 -14.35 -9.64
C LYS A 244 5.16 -14.38 -8.40
N PRO A 245 4.47 -15.50 -8.11
CA PRO A 245 3.65 -15.63 -6.91
C PRO A 245 4.51 -15.61 -5.63
N ILE A 246 4.00 -14.96 -4.58
CA ILE A 246 4.71 -14.82 -3.30
C ILE A 246 4.64 -16.15 -2.53
N LYS A 247 5.76 -16.86 -2.48
CA LYS A 247 5.93 -18.02 -1.58
C LYS A 247 6.45 -17.53 -0.23
N TRP A 248 5.54 -17.29 0.72
CA TRP A 248 5.91 -16.93 2.08
C TRP A 248 4.87 -17.43 3.07
N GLN A 249 5.32 -18.14 4.12
CA GLN A 249 4.43 -18.81 5.08
C GLN A 249 3.47 -17.86 5.80
N TYR A 250 3.85 -16.58 5.96
CA TYR A 250 3.03 -15.57 6.63
C TYR A 250 2.15 -14.73 5.68
N PHE A 251 2.24 -14.96 4.37
CA PHE A 251 1.56 -14.15 3.36
C PHE A 251 0.04 -14.11 3.54
N HIS A 252 -0.58 -15.28 3.76
CA HIS A 252 -2.03 -15.39 3.90
C HIS A 252 -2.59 -14.67 5.15
N TYR A 253 -1.82 -14.64 6.26
CA TYR A 253 -2.19 -13.86 7.44
C TYR A 253 -2.24 -12.36 7.14
N LEU A 254 -1.22 -11.83 6.46
CA LEU A 254 -1.13 -10.39 6.18
C LEU A 254 -2.09 -9.97 5.06
N GLU A 255 -2.33 -10.83 4.07
CA GLU A 255 -3.46 -10.65 3.14
C GLU A 255 -4.80 -10.57 3.89
N ARG A 256 -5.01 -11.41 4.90
CA ARG A 256 -6.21 -11.36 5.74
C ARG A 256 -6.30 -10.06 6.53
N ILE A 257 -5.19 -9.59 7.09
CA ILE A 257 -5.15 -8.35 7.87
C ILE A 257 -5.48 -7.11 7.02
N PHE A 258 -4.89 -7.00 5.82
CA PHE A 258 -4.96 -5.77 5.03
C PHE A 258 -6.08 -5.75 3.98
N TYR A 259 -6.45 -6.89 3.40
CA TYR A 259 -7.33 -6.92 2.22
C TYR A 259 -8.60 -7.75 2.42
N ASN A 260 -8.53 -8.83 3.22
CA ASN A 260 -9.69 -9.70 3.45
C ASN A 260 -10.28 -9.54 4.84
N TYR A 261 -10.03 -8.42 5.52
CA TYR A 261 -10.69 -8.14 6.77
C TYR A 261 -12.00 -7.42 6.52
N ASN A 262 -13.09 -8.13 6.74
CA ASN A 262 -14.40 -7.57 6.95
C ASN A 262 -14.88 -8.04 8.33
N PRO A 263 -15.16 -7.11 9.27
CA PRO A 263 -15.51 -7.46 10.66
C PRO A 263 -16.80 -8.29 10.78
N ASN A 264 -17.70 -8.20 9.79
CA ASN A 264 -18.98 -8.91 9.79
C ASN A 264 -19.01 -10.15 8.87
N ILE A 265 -17.92 -10.42 8.13
CA ILE A 265 -17.86 -11.52 7.16
C ILE A 265 -16.77 -12.48 7.59
N GLY A 266 -17.19 -13.62 8.14
CA GLY A 266 -16.32 -14.77 8.33
C GLY A 266 -15.71 -15.20 7.01
N HIS A 267 -14.55 -15.87 7.03
CA HIS A 267 -13.93 -16.33 5.79
C HIS A 267 -14.90 -17.17 4.95
N TRP A 268 -14.82 -17.04 3.62
CA TRP A 268 -15.40 -18.02 2.70
C TRP A 268 -14.69 -19.35 2.89
N ASP A 269 -15.18 -20.12 3.85
CA ASP A 269 -14.69 -21.43 4.17
C ASP A 269 -15.19 -22.45 3.14
N LYS A 270 -14.76 -23.69 3.30
CA LYS A 270 -15.14 -24.78 2.39
C LYS A 270 -16.64 -25.07 2.48
N VAL A 271 -17.24 -24.92 3.65
CA VAL A 271 -18.65 -25.22 3.92
C VAL A 271 -19.53 -24.14 3.28
N LYS A 272 -19.29 -22.87 3.57
CA LYS A 272 -19.96 -21.71 2.95
C LYS A 272 -19.82 -21.71 1.43
N THR A 273 -18.63 -22.02 0.92
CA THR A 273 -18.43 -22.10 -0.54
C THR A 273 -19.26 -23.23 -1.15
N ARG A 274 -19.37 -24.38 -0.46
CA ARG A 274 -20.22 -25.49 -0.90
C ARG A 274 -21.70 -25.13 -0.83
N LEU A 275 -22.18 -24.58 0.29
CA LEU A 275 -23.56 -24.09 0.45
C LEU A 275 -23.93 -23.07 -0.63
N LEU A 276 -23.00 -22.18 -1.01
CA LEU A 276 -23.19 -21.23 -2.11
C LEU A 276 -23.40 -21.93 -3.46
N LEU A 277 -22.61 -22.95 -3.76
CA LEU A 277 -22.71 -23.69 -5.02
C LEU A 277 -23.95 -24.57 -5.07
N ASP A 278 -24.27 -25.26 -3.97
CA ASP A 278 -25.46 -26.10 -3.83
C ASP A 278 -26.73 -25.24 -3.93
N GLY A 279 -26.79 -24.13 -3.20
CA GLY A 279 -27.90 -23.18 -3.27
C GLY A 279 -28.07 -22.59 -4.67
N TYR A 280 -26.97 -22.23 -5.35
CA TYR A 280 -27.05 -21.78 -6.75
C TYR A 280 -27.55 -22.89 -7.69
N MET A 281 -27.07 -24.13 -7.52
CA MET A 281 -27.45 -25.27 -8.35
C MET A 281 -28.95 -25.57 -8.26
N GLN A 282 -29.54 -25.45 -7.07
CA GLN A 282 -30.97 -25.68 -6.83
C GLN A 282 -31.89 -24.68 -7.54
N ILE A 283 -31.46 -23.43 -7.73
CA ILE A 283 -32.26 -22.36 -8.37
C ILE A 283 -31.64 -21.86 -9.69
N ALA A 284 -30.77 -22.67 -10.31
CA ALA A 284 -30.01 -22.29 -11.49
C ALA A 284 -30.89 -21.99 -12.72
N ASP A 285 -32.05 -22.63 -12.80
CA ASP A 285 -33.11 -22.42 -13.79
C ASP A 285 -33.75 -21.03 -13.62
N LYS A 286 -34.08 -20.63 -12.39
CA LYS A 286 -34.65 -19.30 -12.08
C LYS A 286 -33.71 -18.18 -12.48
N PHE A 287 -32.39 -18.35 -12.33
CA PHE A 287 -31.38 -17.37 -12.76
C PHE A 287 -31.35 -17.10 -14.26
N ARG A 288 -31.86 -18.04 -15.08
CA ARG A 288 -31.93 -17.91 -16.54
C ARG A 288 -33.22 -17.23 -16.99
N ASN A 289 -34.29 -17.41 -16.24
CA ASN A 289 -35.58 -16.86 -16.58
C ASN A 289 -35.60 -15.34 -16.25
N PRO A 290 -35.74 -14.45 -17.24
CA PRO A 290 -35.69 -13.01 -17.05
C PRO A 290 -36.84 -12.47 -16.18
N ARG A 291 -37.89 -13.28 -15.95
CA ARG A 291 -38.99 -12.93 -15.04
C ARG A 291 -38.53 -12.82 -13.57
N TYR A 292 -37.46 -13.49 -13.18
CA TYR A 292 -36.94 -13.42 -11.82
C TYR A 292 -35.86 -12.35 -11.69
N GLN A 293 -36.00 -11.52 -10.66
CA GLN A 293 -34.97 -10.55 -10.31
C GLN A 293 -33.80 -11.28 -9.65
N LYS A 294 -32.61 -11.20 -10.27
CA LYS A 294 -31.39 -11.84 -9.75
C LYS A 294 -31.06 -11.40 -8.32
N LYS A 295 -31.44 -10.18 -7.93
CA LYS A 295 -31.24 -9.66 -6.57
C LYS A 295 -31.97 -10.51 -5.52
N GLU A 296 -33.19 -10.95 -5.80
CA GLU A 296 -33.98 -11.78 -4.88
C GLU A 296 -33.46 -13.22 -4.84
N LEU A 297 -33.02 -13.77 -5.97
CA LEU A 297 -32.40 -15.10 -6.01
C LEU A 297 -31.10 -15.14 -5.19
N TRP A 298 -30.29 -14.08 -5.25
CA TRP A 298 -29.11 -13.97 -4.38
C TRP A 298 -29.48 -13.79 -2.92
N LYS A 299 -30.62 -13.16 -2.61
CA LYS A 299 -31.14 -13.03 -1.24
C LYS A 299 -31.52 -14.39 -0.66
N GLU A 300 -32.17 -15.24 -1.43
CA GLU A 300 -32.50 -16.62 -1.05
C GLU A 300 -31.22 -17.42 -0.71
N ILE A 301 -30.22 -17.41 -1.60
CA ILE A 301 -28.93 -18.10 -1.35
C ILE A 301 -28.20 -17.53 -0.14
N SER A 302 -28.28 -16.22 0.07
CA SER A 302 -27.58 -15.53 1.17
C SER A 302 -28.04 -16.01 2.55
N LEU A 303 -29.33 -16.35 2.68
CA LEU A 303 -29.90 -16.88 3.93
C LEU A 303 -29.30 -18.24 4.29
N SER A 304 -29.12 -19.11 3.30
CA SER A 304 -28.51 -20.44 3.50
C SER A 304 -27.01 -20.37 3.79
N VAL A 305 -26.31 -19.40 3.21
CA VAL A 305 -24.84 -19.28 3.35
C VAL A 305 -24.43 -18.49 4.60
N GLY A 306 -25.32 -17.64 5.13
CA GLY A 306 -25.01 -16.74 6.24
C GLY A 306 -24.04 -15.62 5.84
N GLU A 307 -24.20 -15.11 4.62
CA GLU A 307 -23.38 -14.03 4.04
C GLU A 307 -24.29 -13.00 3.36
N SER A 308 -23.77 -11.83 2.95
CA SER A 308 -24.60 -10.85 2.24
C SER A 308 -24.90 -11.32 0.79
N PRO A 309 -26.08 -10.97 0.22
CA PRO A 309 -26.41 -11.30 -1.18
C PRO A 309 -25.36 -10.82 -2.18
N ASN A 310 -24.79 -9.64 -1.93
CA ASN A 310 -23.74 -9.06 -2.78
C ASN A 310 -22.43 -9.86 -2.69
N ASP A 311 -22.08 -10.36 -1.51
CA ASP A 311 -20.89 -11.17 -1.32
C ASP A 311 -21.04 -12.57 -1.92
N CYS A 312 -22.22 -13.19 -1.79
CA CYS A 312 -22.56 -14.44 -2.47
C CYS A 312 -22.41 -14.29 -3.99
N ASN A 313 -23.01 -13.25 -4.57
CA ASN A 313 -22.91 -12.95 -6.00
C ASN A 313 -21.45 -12.73 -6.43
N LYS A 314 -20.72 -11.87 -5.71
CA LYS A 314 -19.31 -11.56 -6.00
C LYS A 314 -18.43 -12.82 -5.92
N LYS A 315 -18.59 -13.62 -4.87
CA LYS A 315 -17.88 -14.89 -4.69
C LYS A 315 -18.18 -15.85 -5.82
N PHE A 316 -19.45 -16.05 -6.15
CA PHE A 316 -19.87 -16.94 -7.23
C PHE A 316 -19.30 -16.50 -8.58
N ARG A 317 -19.34 -15.20 -8.92
CA ARG A 317 -18.73 -14.66 -10.15
C ARG A 317 -17.23 -14.94 -10.23
N ASN A 318 -16.51 -14.79 -9.12
CA ASN A 318 -15.08 -15.09 -9.06
C ASN A 318 -14.78 -16.58 -9.25
N LEU A 319 -15.59 -17.45 -8.65
CA LEU A 319 -15.51 -18.90 -8.86
C LEU A 319 -15.82 -19.27 -10.31
N LYS A 320 -16.89 -18.71 -10.89
CA LYS A 320 -17.28 -18.87 -12.29
C LYS A 320 -16.15 -18.46 -13.24
N GLN A 321 -15.53 -17.30 -13.02
CA GLN A 321 -14.42 -16.85 -13.85
C GLN A 321 -13.21 -17.79 -13.78
N THR A 322 -13.00 -18.42 -12.62
CA THR A 322 -11.94 -19.42 -12.45
C THR A 322 -12.29 -20.71 -13.19
N TYR A 323 -13.52 -21.19 -13.08
CA TYR A 323 -14.03 -22.32 -13.86
C TYR A 323 -13.87 -22.10 -15.36
N ILE A 324 -14.30 -20.96 -15.91
CA ILE A 324 -14.20 -20.66 -17.35
C ILE A 324 -12.75 -20.73 -17.83
N ARG A 325 -11.81 -20.10 -17.11
CA ARG A 325 -10.38 -20.16 -17.44
C ARG A 325 -9.82 -21.57 -17.42
N LEU A 326 -10.26 -22.38 -16.45
CA LEU A 326 -9.84 -23.76 -16.33
C LEU A 326 -10.44 -24.61 -17.46
N LYS A 327 -11.74 -24.48 -17.76
CA LYS A 327 -12.41 -25.19 -18.84
C LYS A 327 -11.77 -24.93 -20.21
N MET A 328 -11.49 -23.67 -20.56
CA MET A 328 -10.78 -23.34 -21.80
C MET A 328 -9.39 -23.99 -21.88
N LYS A 329 -8.71 -24.17 -20.74
CA LYS A 329 -7.41 -24.83 -20.68
C LYS A 329 -7.52 -26.36 -20.86
N ALA A 330 -8.57 -26.98 -20.30
CA ALA A 330 -8.86 -28.39 -20.54
C ALA A 330 -9.24 -28.66 -22.00
N ASP A 331 -10.08 -27.82 -22.59
CA ASP A 331 -10.48 -27.92 -24.01
C ASP A 331 -9.26 -27.79 -24.95
N SER A 332 -8.20 -27.12 -24.51
CA SER A 332 -6.93 -26.99 -25.24
C SER A 332 -5.98 -28.20 -25.07
N GLY A 333 -6.44 -29.32 -24.51
CA GLY A 333 -5.67 -30.57 -24.36
C GLY A 333 -4.59 -30.55 -23.27
N ARG A 334 -4.48 -29.49 -22.46
CA ARG A 334 -3.43 -29.37 -21.42
C ARG A 334 -3.93 -29.83 -20.04
N CYS A 335 -3.84 -31.15 -19.79
CA CYS A 335 -3.84 -31.90 -18.52
C CYS A 335 -4.90 -31.58 -17.43
N MET A 336 -5.04 -32.53 -16.49
CA MET A 336 -6.09 -32.58 -15.46
C MET A 336 -6.19 -31.34 -14.56
N ILE A 337 -7.40 -30.80 -14.44
CA ILE A 337 -7.72 -29.69 -13.55
C ILE A 337 -7.98 -30.22 -12.14
N LYS A 338 -6.99 -30.12 -11.25
CA LYS A 338 -7.14 -30.41 -9.81
C LYS A 338 -7.76 -29.24 -9.05
N TRP A 339 -8.87 -28.67 -9.55
CA TRP A 339 -9.61 -27.63 -8.83
C TRP A 339 -10.81 -28.24 -8.13
N ARG A 340 -10.90 -28.03 -6.82
CA ARG A 340 -11.84 -28.73 -5.93
C ARG A 340 -13.31 -28.55 -6.34
N TYR A 341 -13.66 -27.36 -6.83
CA TYR A 341 -15.03 -27.00 -7.21
C TYR A 341 -15.30 -27.21 -8.71
N TYR A 342 -14.36 -27.81 -9.45
CA TYR A 342 -14.50 -27.98 -10.89
C TYR A 342 -15.70 -28.86 -11.24
N LYS A 343 -15.87 -29.98 -10.53
CA LYS A 343 -17.00 -30.90 -10.73
C LYS A 343 -18.34 -30.25 -10.40
N ASP A 344 -18.42 -29.46 -9.33
CA ASP A 344 -19.64 -28.74 -8.94
C ASP A 344 -20.06 -27.75 -10.03
N PHE A 345 -19.10 -26.97 -10.56
CA PHE A 345 -19.36 -26.08 -11.69
C PHE A 345 -19.71 -26.85 -12.95
N ASP A 346 -19.02 -27.95 -13.24
CA ASP A 346 -19.33 -28.76 -14.40
C ASP A 346 -20.74 -29.37 -14.31
N ALA A 347 -21.20 -29.79 -13.13
CA ALA A 347 -22.59 -30.20 -12.93
C ALA A 347 -23.58 -29.06 -13.23
N ILE A 348 -23.33 -27.86 -12.68
CA ILE A 348 -24.16 -26.66 -12.91
C ILE A 348 -24.27 -26.31 -14.41
N TYR A 349 -23.18 -26.43 -15.16
CA TYR A 349 -23.12 -26.04 -16.58
C TYR A 349 -23.34 -27.19 -17.58
N SER A 350 -23.18 -28.45 -17.18
CA SER A 350 -23.45 -29.62 -18.03
C SER A 350 -24.92 -30.06 -17.91
N ALA A 351 -25.56 -29.89 -16.74
CA ALA A 351 -27.03 -29.99 -16.64
C ALA A 351 -27.74 -28.95 -17.54
N GLN A 352 -27.05 -27.88 -17.92
CA GLN A 352 -27.55 -26.85 -18.83
C GLN A 352 -27.68 -27.33 -20.29
N THR A 353 -26.86 -28.28 -20.75
CA THR A 353 -26.86 -28.72 -22.15
C THR A 353 -27.93 -29.77 -22.42
N VAL A 354 -28.28 -30.59 -21.43
CA VAL A 354 -29.25 -31.69 -21.59
C VAL A 354 -30.68 -31.17 -21.76
N TYR A 355 -31.09 -30.16 -21.00
CA TYR A 355 -32.46 -29.59 -21.09
C TYR A 355 -32.77 -28.88 -22.42
N LYS A 356 -31.77 -28.54 -23.23
CA LYS A 356 -31.99 -27.90 -24.54
C LYS A 356 -32.32 -28.89 -25.65
N ASN A 357 -32.09 -30.18 -25.44
CA ASN A 357 -32.25 -31.20 -26.49
C ASN A 357 -33.58 -31.94 -26.43
N SER A 358 -34.45 -31.63 -25.47
CA SER A 358 -35.69 -32.39 -25.21
C SER A 358 -36.98 -31.65 -25.58
N HIS A 359 -36.91 -30.42 -26.08
CA HIS A 359 -38.08 -29.67 -26.53
C HIS A 359 -37.90 -29.19 -27.98
N ASP A 360 -38.49 -29.96 -28.88
CA ASP A 360 -39.13 -29.54 -30.13
C ASP A 360 -38.34 -28.64 -31.11
N GLY A 361 -37.77 -29.27 -32.14
CA GLY A 361 -37.95 -28.88 -33.55
C GLY A 361 -37.56 -27.49 -34.07
N SER A 362 -36.96 -26.58 -33.30
CA SER A 362 -36.55 -25.25 -33.78
C SER A 362 -35.03 -25.14 -33.98
N PRO A 363 -34.56 -24.46 -35.04
CA PRO A 363 -33.17 -24.50 -35.44
C PRO A 363 -32.27 -23.76 -34.44
N GLU A 364 -31.56 -24.55 -33.64
CA GLU A 364 -30.12 -24.45 -33.38
C GLU A 364 -29.54 -23.04 -33.15
N GLN A 365 -29.95 -22.36 -32.07
CA GLN A 365 -29.25 -21.16 -31.60
C GLN A 365 -28.07 -21.52 -30.66
N THR A 366 -26.89 -21.62 -31.27
CA THR A 366 -25.58 -21.82 -30.64
C THR A 366 -25.16 -20.64 -29.74
N CYS A 367 -25.34 -20.78 -28.43
CA CYS A 367 -25.12 -19.70 -27.44
C CYS A 367 -23.64 -19.31 -27.20
N LYS A 368 -22.65 -20.01 -27.76
CA LYS A 368 -21.23 -19.59 -27.68
C LYS A 368 -20.77 -18.76 -28.88
N THR A 369 -21.47 -18.85 -30.02
CA THR A 369 -21.14 -18.11 -31.25
C THR A 369 -21.64 -16.65 -31.19
N GLN A 370 -22.76 -16.43 -30.51
CA GLN A 370 -23.42 -15.11 -30.47
C GLN A 370 -22.55 -14.02 -29.83
N GLU A 371 -21.72 -14.35 -28.82
CA GLU A 371 -20.83 -13.37 -28.18
C GLU A 371 -19.69 -12.89 -29.10
N GLU A 372 -19.10 -13.77 -29.90
CA GLU A 372 -18.03 -13.40 -30.83
C GLU A 372 -18.59 -12.67 -32.06
N ASP A 373 -19.81 -13.01 -32.45
CA ASP A 373 -20.50 -12.44 -33.59
C ASP A 373 -20.95 -10.99 -33.32
N TYR A 374 -21.54 -10.70 -32.15
CA TYR A 374 -21.94 -9.30 -31.87
C TYR A 374 -20.75 -8.36 -31.74
N VAL A 375 -19.59 -8.83 -31.27
CA VAL A 375 -18.38 -8.00 -31.18
C VAL A 375 -17.86 -7.66 -32.58
N LYS A 376 -17.87 -8.63 -33.51
CA LYS A 376 -17.55 -8.38 -34.91
C LYS A 376 -18.54 -7.38 -35.51
N GLN A 377 -19.84 -7.60 -35.34
CA GLN A 377 -20.88 -6.67 -35.82
C GLN A 377 -20.71 -5.25 -35.26
N LEU A 378 -20.34 -5.13 -33.98
CA LEU A 378 -20.05 -3.85 -33.33
C LEU A 378 -18.84 -3.14 -33.93
N LEU A 379 -17.76 -3.87 -34.20
CA LEU A 379 -16.55 -3.29 -34.79
C LEU A 379 -16.74 -2.96 -36.27
N THR A 380 -17.42 -3.82 -37.03
CA THR A 380 -17.79 -3.58 -38.43
C THR A 380 -18.64 -2.31 -38.55
N PHE A 381 -19.69 -2.20 -37.74
CA PHE A 381 -20.54 -1.00 -37.72
C PHE A 381 -19.75 0.27 -37.40
N TYR A 382 -18.78 0.20 -36.48
CA TYR A 382 -17.93 1.35 -36.17
C TYR A 382 -17.04 1.74 -37.36
N VAL A 383 -16.45 0.76 -38.05
CA VAL A 383 -15.63 1.01 -39.26
C VAL A 383 -16.47 1.67 -40.34
N GLU A 384 -17.68 1.19 -40.58
CA GLU A 384 -18.61 1.73 -41.58
C GLU A 384 -19.11 3.14 -41.23
N ASN A 385 -19.25 3.46 -39.94
CA ASN A 385 -19.76 4.75 -39.45
C ASN A 385 -18.66 5.65 -38.86
N LYS A 386 -17.39 5.42 -39.24
CA LYS A 386 -16.22 6.06 -38.64
C LYS A 386 -16.28 7.59 -38.68
N GLU A 387 -16.72 8.15 -39.81
CA GLU A 387 -16.82 9.61 -39.99
C GLU A 387 -17.89 10.22 -39.08
N ARG A 388 -19.01 9.53 -38.85
CA ARG A 388 -20.04 9.95 -37.89
C ARG A 388 -19.57 9.92 -36.44
N PHE A 389 -18.62 9.05 -36.11
CA PHE A 389 -18.00 9.00 -34.79
C PHE A 389 -16.89 10.06 -34.60
N ARG A 390 -16.32 10.56 -35.70
CA ARG A 390 -15.33 11.65 -35.72
C ARG A 390 -15.96 13.03 -35.67
N ASP A 391 -17.16 13.18 -36.23
CA ASP A 391 -17.90 14.44 -36.22
C ASP A 391 -18.22 14.90 -34.78
N PRO A 392 -17.68 16.04 -34.31
CA PRO A 392 -17.95 16.57 -32.98
C PRO A 392 -19.40 17.02 -32.78
N LEU A 393 -20.14 17.32 -33.85
CA LEU A 393 -21.55 17.71 -33.80
C LEU A 393 -22.48 16.51 -33.60
N VAL A 394 -22.01 15.30 -33.93
CA VAL A 394 -22.78 14.07 -33.76
C VAL A 394 -22.51 13.46 -32.39
N LYS A 395 -23.55 13.42 -31.54
CA LYS A 395 -23.47 12.73 -30.25
C LYS A 395 -23.28 11.23 -30.48
N LYS A 396 -22.12 10.65 -30.13
CA LYS A 396 -21.80 9.22 -30.27
C LYS A 396 -22.89 8.25 -29.79
N LYS A 397 -23.63 8.63 -28.74
CA LYS A 397 -24.78 7.89 -28.22
C LYS A 397 -25.88 7.66 -29.27
N THR A 398 -26.14 8.62 -30.15
CA THR A 398 -27.16 8.49 -31.22
C THR A 398 -26.72 7.51 -32.29
N VAL A 399 -25.42 7.49 -32.63
CA VAL A 399 -24.85 6.52 -33.59
C VAL A 399 -24.97 5.09 -33.03
N TRP A 400 -24.60 4.89 -31.76
CA TRP A 400 -24.75 3.59 -31.10
C TRP A 400 -26.19 3.11 -30.98
N ARG A 401 -27.17 4.02 -30.87
CA ARG A 401 -28.60 3.69 -30.80
C ARG A 401 -29.10 2.97 -32.05
N VAL A 402 -28.48 3.19 -33.22
CA VAL A 402 -28.85 2.53 -34.47
C VAL A 402 -28.46 1.04 -34.46
N LEU A 403 -27.31 0.71 -33.87
CA LEU A 403 -26.81 -0.66 -33.80
C LEU A 403 -27.39 -1.45 -32.62
N ALA A 404 -27.54 -0.79 -31.46
CA ALA A 404 -27.91 -1.39 -30.18
C ALA A 404 -29.05 -2.43 -30.28
N PRO A 405 -30.21 -2.11 -30.90
CA PRO A 405 -31.31 -3.07 -31.04
C PRO A 405 -30.95 -4.30 -31.89
N LYS A 406 -30.11 -4.14 -32.91
CA LYS A 406 -29.72 -5.23 -33.83
C LYS A 406 -28.88 -6.29 -33.15
N ILE A 407 -28.08 -5.90 -32.16
CA ILE A 407 -27.17 -6.79 -31.42
C ILE A 407 -27.66 -7.12 -30.00
N GLY A 408 -28.86 -6.69 -29.64
CA GLY A 408 -29.46 -6.96 -28.32
C GLY A 408 -28.75 -6.29 -27.14
N LEU A 409 -28.10 -5.14 -27.35
CA LEU A 409 -27.41 -4.36 -26.32
C LEU A 409 -28.00 -2.96 -26.20
N SER A 410 -27.81 -2.31 -25.05
CA SER A 410 -28.07 -0.87 -24.92
C SER A 410 -26.96 -0.04 -25.58
N SER A 411 -27.27 1.21 -25.94
CA SER A 411 -26.29 2.12 -26.55
C SER A 411 -25.06 2.35 -25.66
N GLU A 412 -25.26 2.38 -24.35
CA GLU A 412 -24.24 2.53 -23.31
C GLU A 412 -23.37 1.28 -23.19
N GLU A 413 -23.95 0.09 -23.36
CA GLU A 413 -23.20 -1.17 -23.38
C GLU A 413 -22.34 -1.29 -24.62
N CYS A 414 -22.84 -0.90 -25.79
CA CYS A 414 -22.04 -0.83 -27.03
C CYS A 414 -20.82 0.08 -26.84
N ASP A 415 -21.05 1.30 -26.35
CA ASP A 415 -19.99 2.29 -26.11
C ASP A 415 -18.97 1.80 -25.06
N ARG A 416 -19.45 1.25 -23.94
CA ARG A 416 -18.58 0.68 -22.90
C ARG A 416 -17.75 -0.49 -23.44
N LYS A 417 -18.36 -1.39 -24.21
CA LYS A 417 -17.68 -2.52 -24.83
C LYS A 417 -16.61 -2.04 -25.82
N PHE A 418 -16.95 -1.09 -26.68
CA PHE A 418 -16.00 -0.51 -27.62
C PHE A 418 -14.79 0.13 -26.92
N ARG A 419 -15.02 0.92 -25.86
CA ARG A 419 -13.92 1.51 -25.06
C ARG A 419 -13.00 0.45 -24.44
N ASN A 420 -13.56 -0.62 -23.89
CA ASN A 420 -12.78 -1.73 -23.33
C ASN A 420 -11.93 -2.44 -24.40
N LEU A 421 -12.50 -2.64 -25.60
CA LEU A 421 -11.78 -3.20 -26.73
C LEU A 421 -10.68 -2.26 -27.21
N LYS A 422 -10.96 -0.95 -27.34
CA LYS A 422 -9.97 0.08 -27.68
C LYS A 422 -8.82 0.11 -26.67
N GLN A 423 -9.10 0.05 -25.37
CA GLN A 423 -8.06 0.02 -24.35
C GLN A 423 -7.18 -1.23 -24.47
N THR A 424 -7.77 -2.37 -24.82
CA THR A 424 -7.03 -3.61 -25.08
C THR A 424 -6.13 -3.45 -26.30
N TYR A 425 -6.65 -2.90 -27.40
CA TYR A 425 -5.86 -2.58 -28.59
C TYR A 425 -4.65 -1.68 -28.27
N ILE A 426 -4.83 -0.59 -27.53
CA ILE A 426 -3.74 0.35 -27.18
C ILE A 426 -2.60 -0.39 -26.47
N ARG A 427 -2.92 -1.23 -25.48
CA ARG A 427 -1.90 -2.04 -24.77
C ARG A 427 -1.20 -3.03 -25.69
N LEU A 428 -1.93 -3.63 -26.62
CA LEU A 428 -1.37 -4.60 -27.56
C LEU A 428 -0.50 -3.93 -28.62
N ALA A 429 -0.88 -2.75 -29.11
CA ALA A 429 -0.12 -1.95 -30.06
C ALA A 429 1.18 -1.43 -29.44
N GLU A 430 1.13 -0.97 -28.18
CA GLU A 430 2.32 -0.60 -27.40
C GLU A 430 3.27 -1.79 -27.21
N LYS A 431 2.74 -2.95 -26.83
CA LYS A 431 3.53 -4.17 -26.73
C LYS A 431 4.12 -4.62 -28.07
N LYS A 432 3.39 -4.47 -29.19
CA LYS A 432 3.90 -4.75 -30.55
C LYS A 432 5.06 -3.81 -30.88
N ARG A 433 4.98 -2.53 -30.52
CA ARG A 433 6.04 -1.52 -30.68
C ARG A 433 7.28 -1.85 -29.85
N GLU A 434 7.11 -2.33 -28.63
CA GLU A 434 8.22 -2.70 -27.73
C GLU A 434 8.91 -4.02 -28.12
N THR A 435 8.12 -5.03 -28.51
CA THR A 435 8.62 -6.41 -28.67
C THR A 435 8.78 -6.86 -30.12
N GLY A 436 8.25 -6.08 -31.08
CA GLY A 436 8.20 -6.43 -32.50
C GLY A 436 7.29 -7.62 -32.85
N LYS A 437 6.66 -8.27 -31.86
CA LYS A 437 5.84 -9.46 -32.09
C LYS A 437 4.40 -9.10 -32.42
N ASN A 438 3.89 -9.67 -33.52
CA ASN A 438 2.48 -9.58 -33.86
C ASN A 438 1.59 -10.30 -32.83
N ASN A 439 0.39 -9.77 -32.64
CA ASN A 439 -0.58 -10.31 -31.69
C ASN A 439 -1.71 -11.06 -32.44
N ASN A 440 -2.06 -12.25 -31.96
CA ASN A 440 -3.13 -13.08 -32.55
C ASN A 440 -4.54 -12.70 -32.06
N TRP A 441 -4.74 -11.48 -31.56
CA TRP A 441 -6.05 -11.05 -31.08
C TRP A 441 -6.98 -10.85 -32.28
N PRO A 442 -8.13 -11.54 -32.34
CA PRO A 442 -8.96 -11.63 -33.54
C PRO A 442 -9.55 -10.29 -33.99
N TYR A 443 -9.57 -9.29 -33.10
CA TYR A 443 -10.11 -7.96 -33.37
C TYR A 443 -9.03 -6.92 -33.69
N TYR A 444 -7.75 -7.32 -33.71
CA TYR A 444 -6.62 -6.40 -33.88
C TYR A 444 -6.67 -5.68 -35.24
N SER A 445 -7.00 -6.40 -36.31
CA SER A 445 -7.10 -5.86 -37.68
C SER A 445 -8.24 -4.83 -37.83
N TYR A 446 -9.35 -4.98 -37.10
CA TYR A 446 -10.43 -3.98 -37.08
C TYR A 446 -9.92 -2.66 -36.51
N PHE A 447 -9.16 -2.71 -35.42
CA PHE A 447 -8.60 -1.51 -34.81
C PHE A 447 -7.46 -0.90 -35.61
N GLU A 448 -6.65 -1.71 -36.31
CA GLU A 448 -5.73 -1.20 -37.33
C GLU A 448 -6.50 -0.43 -38.41
N LYS A 449 -7.60 -0.94 -38.98
CA LYS A 449 -8.44 -0.16 -39.92
C LYS A 449 -9.04 1.12 -39.30
N ILE A 450 -9.43 1.08 -38.02
CA ILE A 450 -9.96 2.25 -37.32
C ILE A 450 -8.88 3.33 -37.11
N PHE A 451 -7.62 2.96 -36.89
CA PHE A 451 -6.57 3.90 -36.47
C PHE A 451 -5.42 4.14 -37.48
N ASP A 452 -5.19 3.26 -38.46
CA ASP A 452 -4.04 3.36 -39.36
C ASP A 452 -4.20 4.37 -40.51
N GLU A 453 -5.43 4.79 -40.85
CA GLU A 453 -5.64 5.84 -41.88
C GLU A 453 -4.98 7.18 -41.53
N SER A 454 -4.66 7.44 -40.26
CA SER A 454 -3.95 8.67 -39.87
C SER A 454 -2.46 8.66 -40.21
N ARG A 455 -1.87 7.55 -40.67
CA ARG A 455 -0.45 7.51 -41.09
C ARG A 455 -0.23 7.80 -42.57
N GLY A 456 -1.25 7.66 -43.42
CA GLY A 456 -1.11 7.80 -44.88
C GLY A 456 -1.08 9.24 -45.40
N LEU A 457 -1.58 10.21 -44.63
CA LEU A 457 -1.77 11.61 -45.09
C LEU A 457 -1.15 12.67 -44.15
N ALA A 458 -0.54 12.27 -43.04
CA ALA A 458 -0.05 13.19 -42.00
C ALA A 458 1.47 13.18 -41.82
N ASN A 459 2.23 12.97 -42.90
CA ASN A 459 3.69 13.11 -42.87
C ASN A 459 4.18 14.53 -43.25
N THR A 460 3.27 15.49 -43.37
CA THR A 460 3.63 16.89 -43.56
C THR A 460 2.58 17.78 -42.86
N CYS A 461 3.02 18.51 -41.82
CA CYS A 461 2.42 19.72 -41.25
C CYS A 461 1.70 19.68 -39.87
N ASN A 462 0.95 18.66 -39.42
CA ASN A 462 0.04 18.87 -38.25
C ASN A 462 0.35 18.19 -36.91
N GLN A 463 1.47 17.47 -36.72
CA GLN A 463 1.84 16.93 -35.39
C GLN A 463 2.78 17.82 -34.56
N SER A 464 3.33 18.88 -35.16
CA SER A 464 4.27 19.80 -34.48
C SER A 464 3.54 20.88 -33.67
N LEU A 465 2.45 21.45 -34.20
CA LEU A 465 1.74 22.58 -33.58
C LEU A 465 0.94 22.20 -32.32
N ASP A 466 0.30 21.03 -32.28
CA ASP A 466 -0.49 20.59 -31.11
C ASP A 466 0.38 20.15 -29.92
N ASN A 467 1.55 19.54 -30.20
CA ASN A 467 2.49 19.21 -29.12
C ASN A 467 3.20 20.45 -28.59
N MET A 468 3.56 21.40 -29.46
CA MET A 468 4.18 22.65 -29.03
C MET A 468 3.22 23.48 -28.20
N THR A 469 1.97 23.65 -28.63
CA THR A 469 0.94 24.37 -27.86
C THR A 469 0.59 23.69 -26.54
N LEU A 470 0.46 22.35 -26.48
CA LEU A 470 0.21 21.64 -25.22
C LEU A 470 1.40 21.73 -24.25
N THR A 471 2.62 21.73 -24.78
CA THR A 471 3.85 21.87 -23.97
C THR A 471 4.00 23.30 -23.45
N GLU A 472 3.67 24.31 -24.26
CA GLU A 472 3.61 25.72 -23.85
C GLU A 472 2.54 25.92 -22.76
N LEU A 473 1.36 25.32 -22.93
CA LEU A 473 0.26 25.44 -21.96
C LEU A 473 0.59 24.77 -20.62
N LYS A 474 1.26 23.62 -20.66
CA LYS A 474 1.80 22.97 -19.45
C LYS A 474 2.89 23.81 -18.80
N ARG A 475 3.76 24.45 -19.59
CA ARG A 475 4.81 25.35 -19.07
C ARG A 475 4.18 26.54 -18.35
N VAL A 476 3.22 27.22 -18.98
CA VAL A 476 2.49 28.35 -18.39
C VAL A 476 1.74 27.93 -17.12
N MET A 477 1.08 26.77 -17.11
CA MET A 477 0.42 26.26 -15.91
C MET A 477 1.40 25.99 -14.77
N HIS A 478 2.57 25.43 -15.07
CA HIS A 478 3.63 25.25 -14.07
C HIS A 478 4.17 26.59 -13.55
N GLU A 479 4.40 27.57 -14.43
CA GLU A 479 4.85 28.91 -14.04
C GLU A 479 3.84 29.64 -13.15
N VAL A 480 2.55 29.52 -13.44
CA VAL A 480 1.48 30.10 -12.60
C VAL A 480 1.43 29.41 -11.23
N GLN A 481 1.61 28.09 -11.19
CA GLN A 481 1.64 27.35 -9.94
C GLN A 481 2.88 27.71 -9.09
N ASP A 482 4.05 27.83 -9.72
CA ASP A 482 5.29 28.21 -9.06
C ASP A 482 5.22 29.65 -8.53
N ARG A 483 4.62 30.59 -9.27
CA ARG A 483 4.35 31.95 -8.76
C ARG A 483 3.43 31.91 -7.54
N LYS A 484 2.35 31.14 -7.60
CA LYS A 484 1.39 31.03 -6.48
C LYS A 484 2.03 30.42 -5.24
N ASP A 485 2.93 29.45 -5.40
CA ASP A 485 3.63 28.83 -4.27
C ASP A 485 4.76 29.72 -3.74
N LYS A 486 5.39 30.53 -4.61
CA LYS A 486 6.33 31.59 -4.19
C LYS A 486 5.64 32.69 -3.37
N ASP A 487 4.47 33.16 -3.79
CA ASP A 487 3.71 34.18 -3.05
C ASP A 487 3.27 33.69 -1.65
N LYS A 488 2.86 32.41 -1.55
CA LYS A 488 2.56 31.78 -0.26
C LYS A 488 3.80 31.70 0.63
N PHE A 489 4.94 31.35 0.05
CA PHE A 489 6.21 31.29 0.77
C PHE A 489 6.62 32.67 1.29
N GLU A 490 6.55 33.72 0.46
CA GLU A 490 6.84 35.10 0.88
C GLU A 490 5.87 35.63 1.94
N THR A 491 4.60 35.22 1.87
CA THR A 491 3.60 35.54 2.90
C THR A 491 3.96 34.87 4.23
N LEU A 492 4.41 33.61 4.20
CA LEU A 492 4.84 32.88 5.39
C LEU A 492 6.12 33.49 5.99
N VAL A 493 7.08 33.90 5.16
CA VAL A 493 8.31 34.58 5.60
C VAL A 493 7.98 35.88 6.33
N ARG A 494 7.11 36.72 5.76
CA ARG A 494 6.66 37.97 6.41
C ARG A 494 5.99 37.72 7.76
N ALA A 495 5.14 36.71 7.86
CA ALA A 495 4.49 36.35 9.13
C ALA A 495 5.50 35.89 10.20
N VAL A 496 6.53 35.15 9.81
CA VAL A 496 7.60 34.71 10.72
C VAL A 496 8.45 35.89 11.18
N GLU A 497 8.79 36.83 10.28
CA GLU A 497 9.53 38.05 10.63
C GLU A 497 8.76 38.96 11.59
N GLU A 498 7.45 39.13 11.36
CA GLU A 498 6.57 39.87 12.25
C GLU A 498 6.51 39.22 13.65
N SER A 499 6.33 37.90 13.71
CA SER A 499 6.36 37.16 14.97
C SER A 499 7.69 37.34 15.72
N ASN A 500 8.82 37.31 15.01
CA ASN A 500 10.14 37.53 15.59
C ASN A 500 10.31 38.95 16.11
N ASN A 501 9.79 39.96 15.40
CA ASN A 501 9.83 41.36 15.84
C ASN A 501 9.01 41.57 17.11
N ILE A 502 7.82 40.98 17.19
CA ILE A 502 6.98 40.99 18.39
C ILE A 502 7.73 40.35 19.57
N GLN A 503 8.41 39.24 19.34
CA GLN A 503 9.15 38.54 20.39
C GLN A 503 10.38 39.33 20.87
N LYS A 504 11.10 40.00 19.96
CA LYS A 504 12.18 40.94 20.32
C LYS A 504 11.66 42.10 21.16
N GLU A 505 10.52 42.68 20.79
CA GLU A 505 9.93 43.78 21.54
C GLU A 505 9.46 43.34 22.93
N ARG A 506 8.85 42.16 23.04
CA ARG A 506 8.49 41.56 24.34
C ARG A 506 9.72 41.37 25.23
N ASN A 507 10.83 40.89 24.67
CA ASN A 507 12.07 40.71 25.42
C ASN A 507 12.67 42.05 25.87
N ARG A 508 12.62 43.10 25.04
CA ARG A 508 13.05 44.45 25.43
C ARG A 508 12.21 44.99 26.59
N ILE A 509 10.89 44.83 26.53
CA ILE A 509 10.00 45.25 27.62
C ILE A 509 10.31 44.50 28.91
N LEU A 510 10.51 43.17 28.83
CA LEU A 510 10.87 42.37 29.99
C LEU A 510 12.21 42.81 30.61
N GLN A 511 13.22 43.11 29.79
CA GLN A 511 14.51 43.61 30.27
C GLN A 511 14.37 44.97 30.95
N ALA A 512 13.64 45.91 30.34
CA ALA A 512 13.40 47.24 30.92
C ALA A 512 12.63 47.19 32.25
N LEU A 513 11.80 46.16 32.47
CA LEU A 513 11.13 45.93 33.75
C LEU A 513 12.07 45.33 34.81
N LEU A 514 13.02 44.47 34.41
CA LEU A 514 14.02 43.92 35.31
C LEU A 514 15.02 44.98 35.79
N ASP A 515 15.42 45.90 34.90
CA ASP A 515 16.39 46.96 35.20
C ASP A 515 15.81 48.10 36.08
N LYS A 516 14.50 48.09 36.37
CA LYS A 516 13.81 49.07 37.24
C LYS A 516 13.80 48.69 38.73
N LYS A 517 14.55 47.65 39.13
CA LYS A 517 14.80 47.29 40.53
C LYS A 517 16.19 47.75 40.94
#